data_AF-A0A9D8JI64-F1
#
_entry.id   AF-A0A9D8JI64-F1
#
_cell.length_a   1.000
_cell.length_b   1.000
_cell.length_c   1.000
_cell.angle_alpha   90.00
_cell.angle_beta   90.00
_cell.angle_gamma   90.00
#
_symmetry.space_group_name_H-M   'P 1'
#
loop_
_entity.id
_entity.type
_entity.pdbx_description
1 polymer ?
#
loop_
_entity_poly.entity_id
_entity_poly.type
_entity_poly.pdbx_seq_one_letter_code
_entity_poly.pdbx_strand_id
1 'polypeptide(L)'
;MQLSASRYLVGLLLALTTVGCLQRNTSSTKAIIGGDDRQVVTDQTINAAVGTLHSGDGSALCTAFASSADEVVTAAHCLVAGTSDGQYQFWTKKHGYRKLERLSQSGVKSDVAVFKSSQLTPDFLPLASVQPNGSSARLIGFDFKTLSLVETTKGAIDVTSLKAGVYRHTFDTLPGQSGSPIVQDGKVVAVHIGSLKDGKVNLAVATREMEKADVLGGYPDFAPENPAASIIRRIGVKKIRDKVIEVILDDLTSDAYESAKTMVVNYIEKVWDRIKREAEAREFRTRALDRDNPGNLSPGGWTGPDFNRGADSRGTAIALTADGDADIDHKTELKIFLGGALGIIYERVLNRDFTADELRAMAQHIRNGGSYGFLKATVLKKLPINERHGNNGTVSCDTFCAERRFTDAPGSCVSAKISTTGRGVHCSEVPGFVDGGELTCSCLGDGFSKPGNNGTVSCRDFCWGEQWGAVGNCLAAYKGDSISCDTASGSPQDCVCGGFTQ
;
A
#
# COMPACT_ATOMS: atom_id res chain seq x y z
N MET A 1 48.20 14.66 -12.58
CA MET A 1 47.32 13.64 -13.21
C MET A 1 46.36 13.15 -12.13
N GLN A 2 45.07 12.97 -12.45
CA GLN A 2 43.94 12.63 -11.55
C GLN A 2 43.22 13.79 -10.84
N LEU A 3 42.54 14.62 -11.63
CA LEU A 3 41.36 15.39 -11.20
C LEU A 3 40.28 15.22 -12.28
N SER A 4 39.59 14.07 -12.29
CA SER A 4 38.42 13.88 -13.17
C SER A 4 37.29 13.02 -12.58
N ALA A 5 37.43 12.44 -11.38
CA ALA A 5 36.40 11.56 -10.81
C ALA A 5 35.26 12.30 -10.08
N SER A 6 35.50 13.51 -9.52
CA SER A 6 34.50 14.18 -8.67
C SER A 6 33.39 14.92 -9.42
N ARG A 7 33.58 15.26 -10.70
CA ARG A 7 32.56 15.94 -11.51
C ARG A 7 31.47 15.00 -12.05
N TYR A 8 31.72 13.69 -12.07
CA TYR A 8 30.74 12.69 -12.54
C TYR A 8 29.79 12.20 -11.42
N LEU A 9 30.24 12.20 -10.16
CA LEU A 9 29.42 11.73 -9.04
C LEU A 9 28.30 12.71 -8.65
N VAL A 10 28.57 14.03 -8.74
CA VAL A 10 27.57 15.09 -8.45
C VAL A 10 26.52 15.19 -9.57
N GLY A 11 26.90 14.92 -10.83
CA GLY A 11 25.96 14.84 -11.96
C GLY A 11 25.01 13.62 -11.88
N LEU A 12 25.49 12.48 -11.34
CA LEU A 12 24.68 11.27 -11.18
C LEU A 12 23.66 11.39 -10.03
N LEU A 13 24.01 12.10 -8.94
CA LEU A 13 23.15 12.30 -7.77
C LEU A 13 22.01 13.33 -8.01
N LEU A 14 22.22 14.33 -8.88
CA LEU A 14 21.16 15.27 -9.31
C LEU A 14 20.19 14.66 -10.33
N ALA A 15 20.63 13.66 -11.11
CA ALA A 15 19.77 12.92 -12.04
C ALA A 15 18.86 11.89 -11.34
N LEU A 16 19.24 11.40 -10.15
CA LEU A 16 18.47 10.40 -9.40
C LEU A 16 17.37 11.00 -8.51
N THR A 17 17.50 12.26 -8.09
CA THR A 17 16.50 12.94 -7.24
C THR A 17 15.33 13.55 -8.02
N THR A 18 15.47 13.75 -9.34
CA THR A 18 14.38 14.26 -10.20
C THR A 18 13.42 13.19 -10.72
N VAL A 19 13.69 11.90 -10.46
CA VAL A 19 12.82 10.76 -10.88
C VAL A 19 11.82 10.35 -9.79
N GLY A 20 11.90 10.92 -8.58
CA GLY A 20 11.22 10.42 -7.38
C GLY A 20 9.81 10.97 -7.04
N CYS A 21 9.20 11.86 -7.83
CA CYS A 21 7.88 12.43 -7.51
C CYS A 21 6.80 12.27 -8.60
N LEU A 22 6.99 11.34 -9.54
CA LEU A 22 5.96 11.00 -10.53
C LEU A 22 5.77 9.49 -10.66
N GLN A 23 5.59 8.79 -9.54
CA GLN A 23 4.86 7.53 -9.57
C GLN A 23 3.37 7.84 -9.72
N ARG A 24 2.96 8.19 -10.95
CA ARG A 24 1.56 8.05 -11.36
C ARG A 24 1.19 6.59 -11.08
N ASN A 25 0.08 6.38 -10.39
CA ASN A 25 -0.53 5.06 -10.20
C ASN A 25 -0.89 4.45 -11.57
N THR A 26 0.09 3.94 -12.32
CA THR A 26 -0.15 3.15 -13.53
C THR A 26 -0.35 1.70 -13.10
N SER A 27 -1.46 1.45 -12.39
CA SER A 27 -1.95 0.09 -12.23
C SER A 27 -2.49 -0.38 -13.58
N SER A 28 -2.18 -1.64 -13.90
CA SER A 28 -2.43 -2.39 -15.14
C SER A 28 -1.37 -2.19 -16.24
N THR A 29 -0.52 -3.21 -16.38
CA THR A 29 0.33 -3.45 -17.54
C THR A 29 -0.53 -3.46 -18.79
N LYS A 30 -0.18 -2.64 -19.79
CA LYS A 30 -0.71 -2.67 -21.15
C LYS A 30 -1.06 -4.10 -21.56
N ALA A 31 -2.34 -4.37 -21.81
CA ALA A 31 -2.82 -5.64 -22.30
C ALA A 31 -3.28 -5.43 -23.75
N ILE A 32 -2.31 -5.34 -24.65
CA ILE A 32 -2.59 -5.47 -26.09
C ILE A 32 -2.57 -6.95 -26.41
N ILE A 33 -3.73 -7.47 -26.82
CA ILE A 33 -3.99 -8.86 -27.11
C ILE A 33 -3.90 -9.02 -28.63
N GLY A 34 -2.68 -9.25 -29.12
CA GLY A 34 -2.40 -9.38 -30.55
C GLY A 34 -1.86 -8.10 -31.16
N GLY A 35 -2.41 -7.68 -32.29
CA GLY A 35 -2.03 -6.45 -32.97
C GLY A 35 -2.86 -5.27 -32.46
N ASP A 36 -2.19 -4.14 -32.20
CA ASP A 36 -2.82 -2.90 -31.73
C ASP A 36 -3.86 -2.39 -32.74
N ASP A 37 -5.13 -2.52 -32.39
CA ASP A 37 -6.25 -2.19 -33.27
C ASP A 37 -6.97 -0.89 -32.90
N ARG A 38 -6.43 -0.16 -31.92
CA ARG A 38 -7.03 1.04 -31.35
C ARG A 38 -7.14 2.16 -32.39
N GLN A 39 -8.28 2.83 -32.41
CA GLN A 39 -8.58 3.95 -33.31
C GLN A 39 -9.04 5.15 -32.51
N VAL A 40 -8.75 6.37 -32.99
CA VAL A 40 -9.23 7.59 -32.35
C VAL A 40 -10.74 7.71 -32.51
N VAL A 41 -11.46 8.00 -31.43
CA VAL A 41 -12.90 8.20 -31.45
C VAL A 41 -13.25 9.54 -32.08
N THR A 42 -14.00 9.52 -33.18
CA THR A 42 -14.49 10.72 -33.88
C THR A 42 -15.92 11.10 -33.52
N ASP A 43 -16.69 10.18 -32.94
CA ASP A 43 -18.06 10.38 -32.49
C ASP A 43 -18.13 11.45 -31.38
N GLN A 44 -18.86 12.54 -31.65
CA GLN A 44 -18.97 13.68 -30.72
C GLN A 44 -19.79 13.34 -29.48
N THR A 45 -20.77 12.43 -29.58
CA THR A 45 -21.59 11.98 -28.46
C THR A 45 -20.72 11.20 -27.48
N ILE A 46 -19.88 10.30 -27.99
CA ILE A 46 -18.93 9.53 -27.17
C ILE A 46 -17.88 10.47 -26.55
N ASN A 47 -17.33 11.40 -27.33
CA ASN A 47 -16.37 12.39 -26.81
C ASN A 47 -16.94 13.30 -25.72
N ALA A 48 -18.27 13.44 -25.66
CA ALA A 48 -18.96 14.20 -24.64
C ALA A 48 -19.27 13.39 -23.38
N ALA A 49 -19.53 12.09 -23.53
CA ALA A 49 -19.94 11.19 -22.46
C ALA A 49 -18.78 10.44 -21.78
N VAL A 50 -17.67 10.22 -22.47
CA VAL A 50 -16.47 9.53 -21.95
C VAL A 50 -15.35 10.54 -21.74
N GLY A 51 -14.57 10.37 -20.67
CA GLY A 51 -13.53 11.30 -20.30
C GLY A 51 -12.59 10.75 -19.25
N THR A 52 -12.02 11.63 -18.43
CA THR A 52 -11.04 11.28 -17.40
C THR A 52 -11.56 11.62 -16.01
N LEU A 53 -11.24 10.74 -15.06
CA LEU A 53 -11.35 11.01 -13.63
C LEU A 53 -10.09 11.74 -13.16
N HIS A 54 -10.27 12.82 -12.44
CA HIS A 54 -9.20 13.59 -11.82
C HIS A 54 -9.37 13.61 -10.30
N SER A 55 -8.24 13.56 -9.60
CA SER A 55 -8.15 13.78 -8.15
C SER A 55 -8.28 15.28 -7.82
N GLY A 56 -8.40 15.62 -6.53
CA GLY A 56 -8.50 17.01 -6.05
C GLY A 56 -7.28 17.87 -6.38
N ASP A 57 -6.12 17.25 -6.59
CA ASP A 57 -4.89 17.90 -7.07
C ASP A 57 -4.85 18.10 -8.59
N GLY A 58 -5.91 17.71 -9.32
CA GLY A 58 -6.00 17.78 -10.77
C GLY A 58 -5.27 16.65 -11.52
N SER A 59 -4.62 15.71 -10.82
CA SER A 59 -3.98 14.56 -11.46
C SER A 59 -5.02 13.63 -12.09
N ALA A 60 -4.80 13.29 -13.36
CA ALA A 60 -5.67 12.37 -14.08
C ALA A 60 -5.36 10.93 -13.66
N LEU A 61 -6.38 10.20 -13.22
CA LEU A 61 -6.26 8.88 -12.61
C LEU A 61 -6.62 7.78 -13.61
N CYS A 62 -7.81 7.88 -14.19
CA CYS A 62 -8.43 6.80 -14.97
C CYS A 62 -9.43 7.33 -16.00
N THR A 63 -9.91 6.44 -16.89
CA THR A 63 -11.12 6.71 -17.68
C THR A 63 -12.35 6.74 -16.78
N ALA A 64 -13.30 7.62 -17.10
CA ALA A 64 -14.64 7.61 -16.54
C ALA A 64 -15.67 7.92 -17.63
N PHE A 65 -16.94 7.63 -17.38
CA PHE A 65 -18.02 7.97 -18.30
C PHE A 65 -19.29 8.38 -17.57
N ALA A 66 -20.11 9.24 -18.19
CA ALA A 66 -21.44 9.56 -17.70
C ALA A 66 -22.43 8.44 -18.06
N SER A 67 -23.07 7.81 -17.06
CA SER A 67 -24.08 6.76 -17.26
C SER A 67 -25.51 7.31 -17.33
N SER A 68 -25.73 8.49 -16.76
CA SER A 68 -26.97 9.24 -16.79
C SER A 68 -26.65 10.75 -16.77
N ALA A 69 -27.68 11.60 -16.69
CA ALA A 69 -27.48 13.04 -16.69
C ALA A 69 -26.68 13.55 -15.48
N ASP A 70 -26.72 12.85 -14.34
CA ASP A 70 -26.04 13.26 -13.11
C ASP A 70 -25.15 12.17 -12.51
N GLU A 71 -24.91 11.06 -13.20
CA GLU A 71 -24.04 9.99 -12.71
C GLU A 71 -22.80 9.76 -13.57
N VAL A 72 -21.67 9.58 -12.91
CA VAL A 72 -20.37 9.24 -13.51
C VAL A 72 -19.85 7.94 -12.92
N VAL A 73 -19.38 7.05 -13.79
CA VAL A 73 -18.91 5.71 -13.45
C VAL A 73 -17.43 5.56 -13.81
N THR A 74 -16.68 4.87 -12.95
CA THR A 74 -15.27 4.52 -13.16
C THR A 74 -14.92 3.26 -12.37
N ALA A 75 -13.66 2.80 -12.41
CA ALA A 75 -13.20 1.69 -11.59
C ALA A 75 -12.88 2.16 -10.15
N ALA A 76 -13.19 1.35 -9.14
CA ALA A 76 -13.02 1.74 -7.74
C ALA A 76 -11.54 1.85 -7.31
N HIS A 77 -10.65 1.04 -7.87
CA HIS A 77 -9.22 1.11 -7.59
C HIS A 77 -8.54 2.38 -8.13
N CYS A 78 -9.24 3.15 -8.97
CA CYS A 78 -8.77 4.46 -9.41
C CYS A 78 -8.86 5.51 -8.31
N LEU A 79 -9.58 5.23 -7.23
CA LEU A 79 -9.76 6.15 -6.12
C LEU A 79 -8.53 6.11 -5.21
N VAL A 80 -7.91 7.27 -5.04
CA VAL A 80 -6.77 7.46 -4.14
C VAL A 80 -7.28 7.44 -2.69
N ALA A 81 -6.71 6.55 -1.87
CA ALA A 81 -7.04 6.49 -0.44
C ALA A 81 -6.70 7.83 0.24
N GLY A 82 -7.59 8.31 1.11
CA GLY A 82 -7.42 9.56 1.84
C GLY A 82 -7.88 10.83 1.08
N THR A 83 -8.27 10.72 -0.18
CA THR A 83 -8.98 11.80 -0.88
C THR A 83 -10.41 11.90 -0.31
N SER A 84 -10.75 13.04 0.29
CA SER A 84 -12.09 13.26 0.85
C SER A 84 -13.15 13.27 -0.26
N ASP A 85 -14.37 12.85 0.07
CA ASP A 85 -15.51 12.97 -0.84
C ASP A 85 -15.66 14.44 -1.30
N GLY A 86 -15.94 14.66 -2.60
CA GLY A 86 -16.02 16.00 -3.19
C GLY A 86 -14.74 16.52 -3.84
N GLN A 87 -13.61 15.81 -3.74
CA GLN A 87 -12.36 16.20 -4.41
C GLN A 87 -12.21 15.66 -5.83
N TYR A 88 -13.04 14.71 -6.27
CA TYR A 88 -12.93 14.18 -7.62
C TYR A 88 -13.57 15.10 -8.65
N GLN A 89 -13.00 15.13 -9.84
CA GLN A 89 -13.55 15.83 -10.99
C GLN A 89 -13.64 14.90 -12.19
N PHE A 90 -14.71 15.05 -12.97
CA PHE A 90 -14.88 14.40 -14.26
C PHE A 90 -14.62 15.41 -15.37
N TRP A 91 -13.67 15.12 -16.25
CA TRP A 91 -13.37 15.97 -17.39
C TRP A 91 -13.75 15.30 -18.70
N THR A 92 -14.48 16.01 -19.57
CA THR A 92 -14.67 15.62 -20.97
C THR A 92 -14.31 16.75 -21.91
N LYS A 93 -14.00 16.41 -23.17
CA LYS A 93 -13.58 17.40 -24.17
C LYS A 93 -14.67 18.44 -24.45
N LYS A 94 -15.95 18.04 -24.41
CA LYS A 94 -17.09 18.93 -24.68
C LYS A 94 -17.49 19.77 -23.46
N HIS A 95 -17.43 19.18 -22.27
CA HIS A 95 -18.05 19.77 -21.08
C HIS A 95 -17.05 20.35 -20.06
N GLY A 96 -15.75 20.13 -20.25
CA GLY A 96 -14.75 20.53 -19.27
C GLY A 96 -14.87 19.74 -17.97
N TYR A 97 -14.44 20.35 -16.86
CA TYR A 97 -14.43 19.73 -15.54
C TYR A 97 -15.78 19.88 -14.83
N ARG A 98 -16.24 18.79 -14.22
CA ARG A 98 -17.41 18.74 -13.33
C ARG A 98 -17.00 18.16 -11.98
N LYS A 99 -17.41 18.80 -10.88
CA LYS A 99 -17.15 18.25 -9.54
C LYS A 99 -18.04 17.04 -9.30
N LEU A 100 -17.45 16.03 -8.67
CA LEU A 100 -18.10 14.78 -8.34
C LEU A 100 -18.29 14.66 -6.82
N GLU A 101 -19.47 14.24 -6.43
CA GLU A 101 -19.81 13.80 -5.07
C GLU A 101 -20.00 12.28 -5.11
N ARG A 102 -19.44 11.55 -4.15
CA ARG A 102 -19.53 10.10 -4.16
C ARG A 102 -20.91 9.68 -3.67
N LEU A 103 -21.69 8.99 -4.51
CA LEU A 103 -23.06 8.59 -4.14
C LEU A 103 -23.08 7.48 -3.10
N SER A 104 -22.13 6.56 -3.20
CA SER A 104 -21.76 5.60 -2.17
C SER A 104 -20.54 4.80 -2.67
N GLN A 105 -19.75 4.22 -1.77
CA GLN A 105 -19.26 2.87 -2.09
C GLN A 105 -20.48 2.01 -2.03
N SER A 106 -21.06 1.70 -3.19
CA SER A 106 -22.02 0.62 -3.26
C SER A 106 -21.36 -0.55 -2.51
N GLY A 107 -22.07 -1.18 -1.58
CA GLY A 107 -21.53 -2.23 -0.70
C GLY A 107 -21.08 -3.49 -1.46
N VAL A 108 -20.91 -3.37 -2.77
CA VAL A 108 -20.64 -4.39 -3.74
C VAL A 108 -19.13 -4.54 -3.86
N LYS A 109 -18.72 -5.80 -3.76
CA LYS A 109 -17.37 -6.33 -3.95
C LYS A 109 -16.86 -6.20 -5.40
N SER A 110 -17.42 -5.27 -6.16
CA SER A 110 -17.04 -4.98 -7.53
C SER A 110 -16.13 -3.76 -7.55
N ASP A 111 -15.14 -3.80 -8.44
CA ASP A 111 -14.16 -2.74 -8.61
C ASP A 111 -14.73 -1.57 -9.44
N VAL A 112 -15.90 -1.07 -9.05
CA VAL A 112 -16.64 0.01 -9.73
C VAL A 112 -17.05 1.06 -8.72
N ALA A 113 -16.89 2.34 -9.09
CA ALA A 113 -17.33 3.47 -8.30
C ALA A 113 -18.33 4.32 -9.11
N VAL A 114 -19.36 4.82 -8.42
CA VAL A 114 -20.38 5.69 -8.99
C VAL A 114 -20.40 7.02 -8.22
N PHE A 115 -20.45 8.11 -8.98
CA PHE A 115 -20.43 9.47 -8.49
C PHE A 115 -21.66 10.22 -8.98
N LYS A 116 -22.17 11.13 -8.15
CA LYS A 116 -23.06 12.20 -8.56
C LYS A 116 -22.23 13.34 -9.14
N SER A 117 -22.60 13.82 -10.30
CA SER A 117 -22.06 15.06 -10.85
C SER A 117 -22.83 16.26 -10.29
N SER A 118 -22.11 17.26 -9.80
CA SER A 118 -22.67 18.56 -9.39
C SER A 118 -23.35 19.34 -10.52
N GLN A 119 -23.09 18.94 -11.78
CA GLN A 119 -23.65 19.55 -12.98
C GLN A 119 -24.18 18.48 -13.92
N LEU A 120 -25.32 18.75 -14.56
CA LEU A 120 -25.90 17.82 -15.53
C LEU A 120 -24.99 17.65 -16.75
N THR A 121 -24.82 16.41 -17.18
CA THR A 121 -24.12 16.00 -18.40
C THR A 121 -25.17 15.49 -19.40
N PRO A 122 -25.64 16.33 -20.33
CA PRO A 122 -26.73 15.96 -21.23
C PRO A 122 -26.36 14.82 -22.21
N ASP A 123 -25.06 14.60 -22.42
CA ASP A 123 -24.53 13.51 -23.23
C ASP A 123 -24.04 12.40 -22.28
N PHE A 124 -24.71 11.25 -22.29
CA PHE A 124 -24.37 10.10 -21.45
C PHE A 124 -24.60 8.79 -22.21
N LEU A 125 -24.03 7.70 -21.69
CA LEU A 125 -24.17 6.36 -22.25
C LEU A 125 -25.02 5.50 -21.30
N PRO A 126 -26.28 5.18 -21.66
CA PRO A 126 -27.16 4.42 -20.77
C PRO A 126 -26.61 3.01 -20.53
N LEU A 127 -26.84 2.48 -19.33
CA LEU A 127 -26.47 1.12 -18.98
C LEU A 127 -27.44 0.10 -19.61
N ALA A 128 -26.94 -1.09 -19.93
CA ALA A 128 -27.73 -2.22 -20.40
C ALA A 128 -27.07 -3.55 -20.07
N SER A 129 -27.80 -4.66 -20.11
CA SER A 129 -27.18 -6.00 -20.03
C SER A 129 -26.51 -6.39 -21.34
N VAL A 130 -25.36 -7.08 -21.24
CA VAL A 130 -24.66 -7.70 -22.38
C VAL A 130 -25.64 -8.60 -23.16
N GLN A 131 -25.68 -8.42 -24.47
CA GLN A 131 -26.46 -9.28 -25.37
C GLN A 131 -25.52 -10.31 -26.00
N PRO A 132 -25.69 -11.63 -25.72
CA PRO A 132 -24.82 -12.68 -26.28
C PRO A 132 -24.77 -12.69 -27.81
N ASN A 133 -25.86 -12.27 -28.45
CA ASN A 133 -26.01 -12.19 -29.91
C ASN A 133 -26.12 -10.74 -30.42
N GLY A 134 -25.76 -9.75 -29.59
CA GLY A 134 -25.86 -8.34 -30.00
C GLY A 134 -24.76 -7.96 -31.00
N SER A 135 -24.78 -6.70 -31.43
CA SER A 135 -23.74 -6.15 -32.30
C SER A 135 -22.34 -6.27 -31.69
N SER A 136 -21.31 -6.05 -32.51
CA SER A 136 -19.91 -6.00 -32.06
C SER A 136 -19.76 -4.98 -30.93
N ALA A 137 -19.33 -5.44 -29.75
CA ALA A 137 -19.01 -4.55 -28.66
C ALA A 137 -17.68 -3.83 -28.92
N ARG A 138 -17.50 -2.67 -28.29
CA ARG A 138 -16.27 -1.88 -28.35
C ARG A 138 -15.89 -1.36 -26.97
N LEU A 139 -14.60 -1.29 -26.67
CA LEU A 139 -14.09 -0.64 -25.47
C LEU A 139 -13.64 0.77 -25.82
N ILE A 140 -14.09 1.77 -25.06
CA ILE A 140 -13.73 3.17 -25.29
C ILE A 140 -12.98 3.69 -24.07
N GLY A 141 -11.74 4.12 -24.24
CA GLY A 141 -10.89 4.57 -23.15
C GLY A 141 -10.06 5.80 -23.49
N PHE A 142 -9.59 6.50 -22.46
CA PHE A 142 -8.69 7.64 -22.65
C PHE A 142 -7.24 7.16 -22.78
N ASP A 143 -6.55 7.58 -23.83
CA ASP A 143 -5.11 7.39 -23.98
C ASP A 143 -4.37 8.61 -23.40
N PHE A 144 -3.81 8.43 -22.21
CA PHE A 144 -3.10 9.48 -21.47
C PHE A 144 -1.77 9.91 -22.12
N LYS A 145 -1.26 9.14 -23.10
CA LYS A 145 -0.06 9.52 -23.85
C LYS A 145 -0.40 10.48 -24.99
N THR A 146 -1.48 10.19 -25.72
CA THR A 146 -1.92 11.00 -26.86
C THR A 146 -2.96 12.05 -26.49
N LEU A 147 -3.47 12.01 -25.25
CA LEU A 147 -4.54 12.86 -24.74
C LEU A 147 -5.80 12.80 -25.61
N SER A 148 -6.12 11.59 -26.08
CA SER A 148 -7.25 11.35 -26.97
C SER A 148 -8.09 10.17 -26.51
N LEU A 149 -9.39 10.18 -26.83
CA LEU A 149 -10.22 8.99 -26.69
C LEU A 149 -9.91 8.03 -27.81
N VAL A 150 -9.70 6.77 -27.44
CA VAL A 150 -9.48 5.67 -28.38
C VAL A 150 -10.51 4.59 -28.14
N GLU A 151 -10.89 3.90 -29.21
CA GLU A 151 -11.74 2.72 -29.17
C GLU A 151 -11.03 1.49 -29.73
N THR A 152 -11.32 0.33 -29.16
CA THR A 152 -10.97 -0.99 -29.70
C THR A 152 -12.24 -1.71 -30.10
N THR A 153 -12.28 -2.17 -31.34
CA THR A 153 -13.45 -2.87 -31.93
C THR A 153 -13.18 -4.35 -32.18
N LYS A 154 -11.91 -4.77 -32.23
CA LYS A 154 -11.54 -6.18 -32.29
C LYS A 154 -11.39 -6.70 -30.87
N GLY A 155 -12.44 -7.33 -30.39
CA GLY A 155 -12.45 -8.04 -29.14
C GLY A 155 -13.79 -8.72 -28.93
N ALA A 156 -13.84 -9.62 -27.97
CA ALA A 156 -15.06 -10.27 -27.55
C ALA A 156 -15.19 -10.14 -26.03
N ILE A 157 -16.43 -10.07 -25.57
CA ILE A 157 -16.76 -10.25 -24.15
C ILE A 157 -17.05 -11.74 -23.98
N ASP A 158 -16.30 -12.39 -23.13
CA ASP A 158 -16.62 -13.73 -22.66
C ASP A 158 -17.51 -13.60 -21.41
N VAL A 159 -18.80 -13.83 -21.64
CA VAL A 159 -19.85 -13.80 -20.61
C VAL A 159 -19.85 -15.04 -19.73
N THR A 160 -18.99 -16.04 -20.00
CA THR A 160 -18.76 -17.15 -19.06
C THR A 160 -18.04 -16.59 -17.84
N SER A 161 -18.85 -16.21 -16.85
CA SER A 161 -18.39 -15.38 -15.76
C SER A 161 -17.39 -16.13 -14.89
N LEU A 162 -16.24 -15.52 -14.60
CA LEU A 162 -15.29 -16.04 -13.60
C LEU A 162 -15.93 -16.13 -12.21
N LYS A 163 -16.82 -15.17 -11.95
CA LYS A 163 -17.65 -14.98 -10.76
C LYS A 163 -18.88 -14.19 -11.21
N ALA A 164 -20.02 -14.36 -10.55
CA ALA A 164 -21.22 -13.58 -10.86
C ALA A 164 -20.88 -12.09 -11.03
N GLY A 165 -21.10 -11.57 -12.24
CA GLY A 165 -20.87 -10.16 -12.55
C GLY A 165 -19.52 -9.75 -13.11
N VAL A 166 -18.53 -10.65 -13.16
CA VAL A 166 -17.20 -10.37 -13.72
C VAL A 166 -17.01 -11.12 -15.02
N TYR A 167 -16.77 -10.38 -16.10
CA TYR A 167 -16.53 -10.88 -17.45
C TYR A 167 -15.05 -10.80 -17.81
N ARG A 168 -14.66 -11.69 -18.72
CA ARG A 168 -13.38 -11.59 -19.43
C ARG A 168 -13.61 -10.87 -20.75
N HIS A 169 -12.62 -10.14 -21.23
CA HIS A 169 -12.67 -9.62 -22.59
C HIS A 169 -11.27 -9.56 -23.23
N THR A 170 -11.27 -9.45 -24.55
CA THR A 170 -10.04 -9.40 -25.37
C THR A 170 -9.77 -8.05 -26.01
N PHE A 171 -10.58 -7.02 -25.72
CA PHE A 171 -10.27 -5.66 -26.18
C PHE A 171 -8.91 -5.19 -25.66
N ASP A 172 -8.13 -4.55 -26.54
CA ASP A 172 -6.86 -3.92 -26.20
C ASP A 172 -7.04 -2.78 -25.20
N THR A 173 -6.16 -2.71 -24.21
CA THR A 173 -6.19 -1.64 -23.20
C THR A 173 -4.82 -1.00 -22.92
N LEU A 174 -4.86 0.24 -22.45
CA LEU A 174 -3.69 1.00 -21.99
C LEU A 174 -3.71 1.26 -20.48
N PRO A 175 -2.54 1.57 -19.89
CA PRO A 175 -2.47 2.18 -18.57
C PRO A 175 -3.38 3.41 -18.47
N GLY A 176 -4.18 3.47 -17.41
CA GLY A 176 -5.18 4.51 -17.18
C GLY A 176 -6.57 4.20 -17.77
N GLN A 177 -6.73 3.15 -18.57
CA GLN A 177 -8.04 2.80 -19.12
C GLN A 177 -8.97 2.04 -18.16
N SER A 178 -8.57 1.81 -16.92
CA SER A 178 -9.51 1.39 -15.87
C SER A 178 -10.71 2.35 -15.82
N GLY A 179 -11.92 1.82 -15.66
CA GLY A 179 -13.17 2.57 -15.74
C GLY A 179 -13.71 2.79 -17.16
N SER A 180 -13.01 2.32 -18.20
CA SER A 180 -13.47 2.46 -19.59
C SER A 180 -14.77 1.67 -19.84
N PRO A 181 -15.80 2.28 -20.44
CA PRO A 181 -17.02 1.56 -20.80
C PRO A 181 -16.78 0.59 -21.96
N ILE A 182 -17.40 -0.57 -21.86
CA ILE A 182 -17.59 -1.49 -22.98
C ILE A 182 -19.01 -1.28 -23.49
N VAL A 183 -19.13 -0.84 -24.75
CA VAL A 183 -20.38 -0.39 -25.37
C VAL A 183 -20.85 -1.38 -26.41
N GLN A 184 -22.14 -1.74 -26.37
CA GLN A 184 -22.85 -2.56 -27.34
C GLN A 184 -24.17 -1.88 -27.68
N ASP A 185 -24.49 -1.72 -28.97
CA ASP A 185 -25.72 -1.03 -29.43
C ASP A 185 -25.91 0.38 -28.82
N GLY A 186 -24.82 1.13 -28.63
CA GLY A 186 -24.84 2.46 -28.04
C GLY A 186 -25.07 2.51 -26.53
N LYS A 187 -25.09 1.36 -25.84
CA LYS A 187 -25.29 1.24 -24.39
C LYS A 187 -24.09 0.61 -23.72
N VAL A 188 -23.79 0.99 -22.48
CA VAL A 188 -22.70 0.38 -21.71
C VAL A 188 -23.16 -0.95 -21.13
N VAL A 189 -22.43 -2.02 -21.46
CA VAL A 189 -22.75 -3.37 -21.01
C VAL A 189 -21.78 -3.92 -19.96
N ALA A 190 -20.59 -3.33 -19.86
CA ALA A 190 -19.62 -3.63 -18.82
C ALA A 190 -18.64 -2.46 -18.62
N VAL A 191 -17.92 -2.47 -17.49
CA VAL A 191 -16.87 -1.48 -17.14
C VAL A 191 -15.54 -2.21 -17.01
N HIS A 192 -14.52 -1.80 -17.77
CA HIS A 192 -13.18 -2.36 -17.67
C HIS A 192 -12.54 -2.05 -16.32
N ILE A 193 -11.99 -3.06 -15.64
CA ILE A 193 -11.39 -2.93 -14.30
C ILE A 193 -9.92 -3.37 -14.23
N GLY A 194 -9.31 -3.73 -15.36
CA GLY A 194 -7.90 -4.10 -15.45
C GLY A 194 -7.68 -5.44 -16.14
N SER A 195 -6.51 -6.05 -15.95
CA SER A 195 -6.12 -7.30 -16.61
C SER A 195 -5.77 -8.40 -15.61
N LEU A 196 -5.84 -9.66 -16.04
CA LEU A 196 -5.20 -10.76 -15.33
C LEU A 196 -3.67 -10.63 -15.40
N LYS A 197 -2.96 -11.29 -14.48
CA LYS A 197 -1.50 -11.17 -14.28
C LYS A 197 -0.65 -11.53 -15.51
N ASP A 198 -1.21 -12.27 -16.48
CA ASP A 198 -0.52 -12.63 -17.71
C ASP A 198 -0.70 -11.61 -18.85
N GLY A 199 -1.56 -10.58 -18.65
CA GLY A 199 -1.86 -9.55 -19.66
C GLY A 199 -2.56 -10.09 -20.90
N LYS A 200 -2.97 -11.36 -20.91
CA LYS A 200 -3.61 -12.01 -22.06
C LYS A 200 -5.13 -11.87 -22.07
N VAL A 201 -5.69 -11.51 -20.91
CA VAL A 201 -7.13 -11.38 -20.72
C VAL A 201 -7.39 -10.16 -19.86
N ASN A 202 -8.31 -9.32 -20.32
CA ASN A 202 -8.81 -8.19 -19.58
C ASN A 202 -10.09 -8.56 -18.82
N LEU A 203 -10.35 -7.83 -17.73
CA LEU A 203 -11.49 -8.02 -16.85
C LEU A 203 -12.43 -6.83 -16.93
N ALA A 204 -13.73 -7.11 -16.87
CA ALA A 204 -14.76 -6.11 -16.77
C ALA A 204 -15.86 -6.53 -15.79
N VAL A 205 -16.55 -5.55 -15.21
CA VAL A 205 -17.73 -5.77 -14.37
C VAL A 205 -18.99 -5.50 -15.18
N ALA A 206 -19.96 -6.39 -15.13
CA ALA A 206 -21.25 -6.23 -15.77
C ALA A 206 -22.05 -5.07 -15.15
N THR A 207 -22.64 -4.22 -15.98
CA THR A 207 -23.46 -3.09 -15.54
C THR A 207 -24.72 -3.53 -14.78
N ARG A 208 -25.31 -4.69 -15.09
CA ARG A 208 -26.44 -5.26 -14.34
C ARG A 208 -26.15 -5.51 -12.85
N GLU A 209 -24.87 -5.68 -12.48
CA GLU A 209 -24.51 -5.80 -11.06
C GLU A 209 -24.43 -4.43 -10.38
N MET A 210 -24.31 -3.34 -11.14
CA MET A 210 -24.41 -1.98 -10.61
C MET A 210 -25.85 -1.63 -10.26
N GLU A 211 -26.82 -2.10 -11.06
CA GLU A 211 -28.27 -1.89 -10.81
C GLU A 211 -28.75 -2.62 -9.54
N LYS A 212 -28.11 -3.75 -9.19
CA LYS A 212 -28.45 -4.53 -7.98
C LYS A 212 -27.82 -3.99 -6.71
N ALA A 213 -27.03 -2.93 -6.78
CA ALA A 213 -26.25 -2.46 -5.64
C ALA A 213 -27.09 -1.85 -4.50
N ASP A 214 -28.40 -1.66 -4.71
CA ASP A 214 -29.38 -1.37 -3.65
C ASP A 214 -29.80 -2.61 -2.83
N VAL A 215 -29.35 -3.83 -3.18
CA VAL A 215 -29.79 -5.08 -2.51
C VAL A 215 -28.58 -5.84 -1.93
N LEU A 216 -28.43 -5.73 -0.60
CA LEU A 216 -27.35 -6.28 0.24
C LEU A 216 -27.18 -7.82 0.15
N GLY A 217 -25.92 -8.27 0.14
CA GLY A 217 -25.52 -9.67 0.41
C GLY A 217 -24.04 -9.97 0.14
N GLY A 218 -23.24 -10.19 1.18
CA GLY A 218 -21.77 -10.35 1.09
C GLY A 218 -21.26 -11.70 0.56
N TYR A 219 -20.14 -11.67 -0.17
CA TYR A 219 -19.32 -12.81 -0.66
C TYR A 219 -17.84 -12.68 -0.25
N PRO A 220 -16.94 -13.68 -0.28
CA PRO A 220 -15.57 -13.53 0.21
C PRO A 220 -14.68 -12.62 -0.66
N ASP A 221 -13.69 -12.00 -0.02
CA ASP A 221 -12.90 -10.84 -0.45
C ASP A 221 -11.84 -11.13 -1.52
N PHE A 222 -11.69 -10.16 -2.45
CA PHE A 222 -10.47 -9.95 -3.22
C PHE A 222 -9.96 -8.54 -2.91
N ALA A 223 -9.02 -8.43 -1.98
CA ALA A 223 -8.18 -7.23 -1.91
C ALA A 223 -7.07 -7.36 -2.97
N PRO A 224 -6.82 -6.35 -3.83
CA PRO A 224 -5.64 -6.36 -4.69
C PRO A 224 -4.37 -6.42 -3.83
N GLU A 225 -3.48 -7.38 -4.12
CA GLU A 225 -2.21 -7.53 -3.40
C GLU A 225 -1.37 -6.25 -3.50
N ASN A 226 -0.87 -5.78 -2.35
CA ASN A 226 0.08 -4.67 -2.20
C ASN A 226 1.21 -4.71 -3.25
N PRO A 227 1.54 -3.59 -3.94
CA PRO A 227 2.61 -3.48 -4.94
C PRO A 227 3.97 -4.07 -4.50
N ALA A 228 4.28 -4.04 -3.21
CA ALA A 228 5.50 -4.59 -2.63
C ALA A 228 5.63 -6.12 -2.84
N ALA A 229 4.52 -6.86 -2.82
CA ALA A 229 4.51 -8.31 -3.06
C ALA A 229 4.80 -8.67 -4.53
N SER A 230 4.49 -7.74 -5.45
CA SER A 230 4.75 -7.87 -6.90
C SER A 230 6.24 -7.66 -7.23
N ILE A 231 6.91 -6.73 -6.54
CA ILE A 231 8.35 -6.46 -6.70
C ILE A 231 9.19 -7.67 -6.26
N ILE A 232 8.83 -8.29 -5.13
CA ILE A 232 9.52 -9.49 -4.59
C ILE A 232 9.40 -10.69 -5.54
N ARG A 233 8.29 -10.82 -6.29
CA ARG A 233 8.14 -11.86 -7.33
C ARG A 233 8.89 -11.52 -8.63
N ARG A 234 8.96 -10.23 -9.02
CA ARG A 234 9.50 -9.78 -10.32
C ARG A 234 11.01 -9.87 -10.47
N ILE A 235 11.77 -9.71 -9.39
CA ILE A 235 13.23 -9.82 -9.48
C ILE A 235 13.66 -11.29 -9.55
N GLY A 236 12.76 -12.25 -9.32
CA GLY A 236 13.10 -13.64 -9.08
C GLY A 236 13.71 -13.73 -7.69
N VAL A 237 13.06 -14.47 -6.78
CA VAL A 237 13.46 -14.55 -5.36
C VAL A 237 14.92 -15.01 -5.21
N LYS A 238 15.40 -15.83 -6.15
CA LYS A 238 16.81 -16.21 -6.29
C LYS A 238 17.73 -15.02 -6.58
N LYS A 239 17.32 -14.10 -7.46
CA LYS A 239 18.09 -12.91 -7.84
C LYS A 239 18.11 -11.84 -6.74
N ILE A 240 17.02 -11.70 -5.96
CA ILE A 240 17.03 -10.85 -4.74
C ILE A 240 17.95 -11.47 -3.70
N ARG A 241 17.83 -12.78 -3.43
CA ARG A 241 18.72 -13.53 -2.53
C ARG A 241 20.18 -13.35 -2.93
N ASP A 242 20.50 -13.57 -4.20
CA ASP A 242 21.87 -13.49 -4.71
C ASP A 242 22.38 -12.04 -4.69
N LYS A 243 21.54 -11.02 -4.94
CA LYS A 243 21.91 -9.60 -4.88
C LYS A 243 22.06 -9.08 -3.45
N VAL A 244 21.22 -9.54 -2.52
CA VAL A 244 21.35 -9.22 -1.08
C VAL A 244 22.59 -9.89 -0.51
N ILE A 245 22.89 -11.12 -0.91
CA ILE A 245 24.14 -11.81 -0.57
C ILE A 245 25.33 -11.03 -1.18
N GLU A 246 25.30 -10.66 -2.45
CA GLU A 246 26.36 -9.88 -3.11
C GLU A 246 26.62 -8.53 -2.41
N VAL A 247 25.57 -7.76 -2.13
CA VAL A 247 25.67 -6.42 -1.48
C VAL A 247 26.11 -6.51 -0.02
N ILE A 248 25.69 -7.53 0.72
CA ILE A 248 26.12 -7.73 2.11
C ILE A 248 27.54 -8.29 2.19
N LEU A 249 27.99 -9.03 1.16
CA LEU A 249 29.28 -9.73 1.17
C LEU A 249 30.45 -8.95 0.56
N ASP A 250 30.21 -7.92 -0.25
CA ASP A 250 31.27 -7.10 -0.87
C ASP A 250 31.97 -6.13 0.12
N ASP A 251 31.36 -5.82 1.27
CA ASP A 251 31.86 -4.81 2.22
C ASP A 251 32.61 -5.36 3.46
N LEU A 252 32.90 -6.67 3.53
CA LEU A 252 33.46 -7.29 4.75
C LEU A 252 34.76 -8.07 4.48
N THR A 253 35.89 -7.61 5.04
CA THR A 253 37.27 -8.09 4.74
C THR A 253 38.06 -8.61 5.96
N SER A 254 37.53 -9.52 6.78
CA SER A 254 38.32 -10.16 7.87
C SER A 254 37.83 -11.55 8.27
N ASP A 255 38.63 -12.40 8.92
CA ASP A 255 38.27 -13.81 9.24
C ASP A 255 36.96 -14.01 10.06
N ALA A 256 36.46 -12.98 10.76
CA ALA A 256 35.12 -12.99 11.36
C ALA A 256 33.99 -13.09 10.30
N TYR A 257 34.30 -12.73 9.05
CA TYR A 257 33.50 -12.81 7.84
C TYR A 257 33.07 -14.23 7.51
N GLU A 258 33.97 -15.20 7.46
CA GLU A 258 33.61 -16.56 7.01
C GLU A 258 32.70 -17.27 8.02
N SER A 259 32.87 -16.97 9.31
CA SER A 259 31.97 -17.45 10.37
C SER A 259 30.59 -16.77 10.31
N ALA A 260 30.53 -15.45 10.14
CA ALA A 260 29.27 -14.72 10.02
C ALA A 260 28.51 -15.07 8.73
N LYS A 261 29.23 -15.18 7.61
CA LYS A 261 28.73 -15.62 6.30
C LYS A 261 28.12 -17.01 6.38
N THR A 262 28.82 -17.97 6.97
CA THR A 262 28.30 -19.33 7.16
C THR A 262 27.04 -19.32 8.04
N MET A 263 27.00 -18.49 9.08
CA MET A 263 25.86 -18.39 9.99
C MET A 263 24.62 -17.77 9.32
N VAL A 264 24.80 -16.69 8.57
CA VAL A 264 23.74 -15.98 7.84
C VAL A 264 23.20 -16.86 6.70
N VAL A 265 24.08 -17.51 5.93
CA VAL A 265 23.68 -18.43 4.86
C VAL A 265 22.87 -19.60 5.44
N ASN A 266 23.36 -20.25 6.51
CA ASN A 266 22.64 -21.35 7.16
C ASN A 266 21.28 -20.92 7.73
N TYR A 267 21.16 -19.69 8.24
CA TYR A 267 19.88 -19.17 8.73
C TYR A 267 18.90 -18.93 7.59
N ILE A 268 19.36 -18.32 6.49
CA ILE A 268 18.55 -18.10 5.28
C ILE A 268 18.06 -19.43 4.70
N GLU A 269 18.92 -20.45 4.63
CA GLU A 269 18.55 -21.79 4.16
C GLU A 269 17.51 -22.46 5.06
N LYS A 270 17.62 -22.33 6.38
CA LYS A 270 16.62 -22.88 7.32
C LYS A 270 15.26 -22.20 7.20
N VAL A 271 15.25 -20.88 7.05
CA VAL A 271 14.01 -20.12 6.83
C VAL A 271 13.38 -20.51 5.49
N TRP A 272 14.20 -20.70 4.46
CA TRP A 272 13.79 -21.15 3.14
C TRP A 272 13.10 -22.53 3.18
N ASP A 273 13.71 -23.51 3.84
CA ASP A 273 13.14 -24.85 3.98
C ASP A 273 11.81 -24.85 4.74
N ARG A 274 11.67 -23.98 5.74
CA ARG A 274 10.42 -23.82 6.46
C ARG A 274 9.31 -23.26 5.57
N ILE A 275 9.59 -22.20 4.81
CA ILE A 275 8.65 -21.61 3.86
C ILE A 275 8.23 -22.63 2.79
N LYS A 276 9.18 -23.42 2.28
CA LYS A 276 8.91 -24.47 1.29
C LYS A 276 7.98 -25.54 1.84
N ARG A 277 8.24 -26.06 3.04
CA ARG A 277 7.38 -27.06 3.69
C ARG A 277 5.96 -26.53 3.96
N GLU A 278 5.83 -25.27 4.38
CA GLU A 278 4.53 -24.66 4.61
C GLU A 278 3.73 -24.45 3.31
N ALA A 279 4.41 -24.12 2.20
CA ALA A 279 3.79 -24.02 0.88
C ALA A 279 3.32 -25.39 0.35
N GLU A 280 4.15 -26.42 0.46
CA GLU A 280 3.83 -27.79 0.05
C GLU A 280 2.68 -28.39 0.89
N ALA A 281 2.69 -28.15 2.21
CA ALA A 281 1.60 -28.57 3.10
C ALA A 281 0.28 -27.85 2.82
N ARG A 282 0.32 -26.65 2.23
CA ARG A 282 -0.87 -25.90 1.82
C ARG A 282 -1.42 -26.44 0.51
N GLU A 283 -0.57 -26.70 -0.47
CA GLU A 283 -0.96 -27.30 -1.75
C GLU A 283 -1.58 -28.70 -1.54
N PHE A 284 -1.02 -29.49 -0.63
CA PHE A 284 -1.58 -30.77 -0.22
C PHE A 284 -2.97 -30.63 0.40
N ARG A 285 -3.17 -29.65 1.30
CA ARG A 285 -4.48 -29.38 1.92
C ARG A 285 -5.54 -28.92 0.90
N THR A 286 -5.16 -28.08 -0.06
CA THR A 286 -6.09 -27.65 -1.12
C THR A 286 -6.51 -28.82 -2.00
N ARG A 287 -5.57 -29.69 -2.39
CA ARG A 287 -5.88 -30.90 -3.18
C ARG A 287 -6.71 -31.94 -2.43
N ALA A 288 -6.55 -32.04 -1.11
CA ALA A 288 -7.37 -32.93 -0.28
C ALA A 288 -8.82 -32.43 -0.21
N LEU A 289 -9.04 -31.13 -0.05
CA LEU A 289 -10.37 -30.52 -0.02
C LEU A 289 -11.12 -30.64 -1.36
N ASP A 290 -10.41 -30.58 -2.50
CA ASP A 290 -11.01 -30.78 -3.82
C ASP A 290 -11.39 -32.25 -4.08
N ARG A 291 -10.72 -33.20 -3.43
CA ARG A 291 -10.94 -34.65 -3.62
C ARG A 291 -12.15 -35.18 -2.83
N ASP A 292 -12.46 -34.55 -1.70
CA ASP A 292 -13.55 -34.98 -0.81
C ASP A 292 -14.92 -34.36 -1.16
N ASN A 293 -15.02 -33.59 -2.26
CA ASN A 293 -16.30 -33.05 -2.74
C ASN A 293 -16.63 -33.37 -4.22
N PRO A 294 -16.65 -34.64 -4.66
CA PRO A 294 -17.05 -34.99 -6.02
C PRO A 294 -18.58 -35.08 -6.12
N GLY A 295 -19.22 -33.95 -6.40
CA GLY A 295 -20.50 -33.89 -7.12
C GLY A 295 -21.77 -34.30 -6.37
N ASN A 296 -22.69 -33.34 -6.19
CA ASN A 296 -24.10 -33.65 -6.08
C ASN A 296 -24.91 -32.69 -6.96
N LEU A 297 -25.05 -33.04 -8.24
CA LEU A 297 -26.01 -32.45 -9.16
C LEU A 297 -26.67 -33.58 -9.95
N SER A 298 -27.92 -33.88 -9.61
CA SER A 298 -28.92 -34.43 -10.53
C SER A 298 -30.32 -34.01 -10.07
N PRO A 299 -31.18 -33.49 -10.97
CA PRO A 299 -32.56 -33.16 -10.66
C PRO A 299 -33.48 -34.32 -11.09
N GLY A 300 -34.31 -34.81 -10.18
CA GLY A 300 -35.35 -35.80 -10.50
C GLY A 300 -36.15 -36.14 -9.26
N GLY A 301 -37.43 -35.76 -9.24
CA GLY A 301 -38.33 -36.08 -8.14
C GLY A 301 -38.66 -37.56 -8.05
N TRP A 302 -39.15 -38.00 -6.88
CA TRP A 302 -40.19 -39.01 -6.71
C TRP A 302 -40.66 -39.03 -5.25
N THR A 303 -41.90 -39.46 -5.07
CA THR A 303 -42.75 -39.38 -3.89
C THR A 303 -42.70 -40.62 -2.99
N GLY A 304 -42.71 -40.44 -1.65
CA GLY A 304 -43.30 -41.39 -0.68
C GLY A 304 -42.53 -42.69 -0.32
N PRO A 305 -42.99 -43.45 0.69
CA PRO A 305 -42.36 -43.45 2.04
C PRO A 305 -41.85 -44.81 2.56
N ASP A 306 -41.21 -44.74 3.74
CA ASP A 306 -40.81 -45.79 4.70
C ASP A 306 -39.69 -46.77 4.32
N PHE A 307 -38.61 -46.81 5.14
CA PHE A 307 -38.21 -48.02 5.88
C PHE A 307 -37.08 -47.77 6.91
N ASN A 308 -37.33 -48.27 8.13
CA ASN A 308 -36.41 -48.40 9.25
C ASN A 308 -35.41 -49.55 9.07
N ARG A 309 -34.13 -49.32 9.41
CA ARG A 309 -33.08 -50.24 9.95
C ARG A 309 -31.73 -49.52 9.73
N GLY A 310 -30.87 -49.22 10.71
CA GLY A 310 -30.38 -50.01 11.84
C GLY A 310 -28.86 -50.20 11.64
N ALA A 311 -28.06 -50.02 12.70
CA ALA A 311 -26.59 -50.19 12.78
C ALA A 311 -25.71 -49.10 12.12
N ASP A 312 -24.59 -48.61 12.65
CA ASP A 312 -23.83 -48.90 13.87
C ASP A 312 -22.86 -47.73 14.17
N SER A 313 -22.46 -47.68 15.44
CA SER A 313 -21.47 -46.81 16.06
C SER A 313 -20.11 -46.71 15.34
N ARG A 314 -19.65 -45.47 15.10
CA ARG A 314 -18.30 -44.91 15.36
C ARG A 314 -18.13 -43.61 14.56
N GLY A 315 -18.59 -42.51 15.14
CA GLY A 315 -18.28 -41.16 14.67
C GLY A 315 -17.90 -40.31 15.85
N THR A 316 -16.59 -40.11 16.03
CA THR A 316 -16.01 -39.20 17.01
C THR A 316 -16.61 -37.80 16.81
N ALA A 317 -17.44 -37.37 17.77
CA ALA A 317 -17.89 -35.99 17.85
C ALA A 317 -16.69 -35.11 18.24
N ILE A 318 -16.19 -34.30 17.30
CA ILE A 318 -15.42 -33.11 17.64
C ILE A 318 -16.42 -31.98 17.71
N ALA A 319 -16.79 -31.61 18.93
CA ALA A 319 -17.50 -30.38 19.21
C ALA A 319 -16.59 -29.20 18.85
N LEU A 320 -17.04 -28.35 17.93
CA LEU A 320 -16.50 -26.99 17.78
C LEU A 320 -17.39 -26.08 18.62
N THR A 321 -16.92 -25.77 19.82
CA THR A 321 -17.39 -24.63 20.59
C THR A 321 -17.00 -23.36 19.84
N ALA A 322 -17.99 -22.53 19.57
CA ALA A 322 -17.82 -21.15 19.18
C ALA A 322 -17.29 -20.38 20.40
N ASP A 323 -16.10 -19.82 20.28
CA ASP A 323 -15.69 -18.64 21.02
C ASP A 323 -15.12 -17.66 19.99
N GLY A 324 -15.82 -16.53 19.84
CA GLY A 324 -15.32 -15.39 19.13
C GLY A 324 -14.42 -14.58 20.05
N ASP A 325 -13.24 -14.19 19.56
CA ASP A 325 -12.59 -12.93 19.91
C ASP A 325 -11.43 -12.61 18.95
N ALA A 326 -11.42 -11.34 18.50
CA ALA A 326 -10.33 -10.54 17.93
C ALA A 326 -9.19 -11.24 17.15
N ASP A 327 -9.38 -11.43 15.84
CA ASP A 327 -8.28 -11.76 14.91
C ASP A 327 -7.65 -10.47 14.35
N ILE A 328 -6.75 -9.86 15.14
CA ILE A 328 -5.87 -8.78 14.68
C ILE A 328 -4.77 -9.39 13.81
N ASP A 329 -4.66 -8.93 12.56
CA ASP A 329 -3.76 -9.42 11.52
C ASP A 329 -2.27 -9.40 11.91
N HIS A 330 -1.82 -10.50 12.53
CA HIS A 330 -0.43 -10.79 12.86
C HIS A 330 0.52 -10.71 11.65
N LYS A 331 0.01 -10.75 10.40
CA LYS A 331 0.85 -10.74 9.19
C LYS A 331 1.27 -9.33 8.77
N THR A 332 0.53 -8.29 9.14
CA THR A 332 0.88 -6.90 8.79
C THR A 332 1.87 -6.32 9.80
N GLU A 333 1.69 -6.61 11.10
CA GLU A 333 2.66 -6.24 12.14
C GLU A 333 4.02 -6.93 11.92
N LEU A 334 4.05 -8.22 11.59
CA LEU A 334 5.30 -8.96 11.38
C LEU A 334 6.09 -8.45 10.16
N LYS A 335 5.41 -7.94 9.11
CA LYS A 335 6.05 -7.47 7.86
C LYS A 335 6.58 -6.04 7.97
N ILE A 336 5.82 -5.14 8.61
CA ILE A 336 6.27 -3.77 8.89
C ILE A 336 7.43 -3.82 9.90
N PHE A 337 7.37 -4.73 10.87
CA PHE A 337 8.41 -4.90 11.87
C PHE A 337 9.68 -5.56 11.31
N LEU A 338 9.62 -6.59 10.45
CA LEU A 338 10.83 -7.18 9.87
C LEU A 338 11.58 -6.20 8.96
N GLY A 339 10.87 -5.36 8.19
CA GLY A 339 11.50 -4.32 7.36
C GLY A 339 12.14 -3.21 8.20
N GLY A 340 11.44 -2.72 9.23
CA GLY A 340 11.93 -1.65 10.11
C GLY A 340 13.02 -2.12 11.09
N ALA A 341 12.82 -3.26 11.75
CA ALA A 341 13.78 -3.80 12.72
C ALA A 341 15.07 -4.27 12.05
N LEU A 342 15.01 -4.89 10.85
CA LEU A 342 16.23 -5.25 10.12
C LEU A 342 16.96 -4.01 9.59
N GLY A 343 16.24 -2.96 9.17
CA GLY A 343 16.86 -1.69 8.79
C GLY A 343 17.59 -1.01 9.96
N ILE A 344 16.95 -0.95 11.14
CA ILE A 344 17.51 -0.34 12.35
C ILE A 344 18.68 -1.18 12.92
N ILE A 345 18.55 -2.51 12.92
CA ILE A 345 19.62 -3.42 13.36
C ILE A 345 20.81 -3.33 12.38
N TYR A 346 20.56 -3.26 11.07
CA TYR A 346 21.60 -3.13 10.06
C TYR A 346 22.35 -1.79 10.17
N GLU A 347 21.63 -0.67 10.29
CA GLU A 347 22.24 0.65 10.42
C GLU A 347 23.04 0.81 11.72
N ARG A 348 22.57 0.22 12.84
CA ARG A 348 23.29 0.29 14.13
C ARG A 348 24.41 -0.73 14.32
N VAL A 349 24.33 -1.89 13.65
CA VAL A 349 25.48 -2.82 13.56
C VAL A 349 26.61 -2.18 12.75
N LEU A 350 26.28 -1.41 11.70
CA LEU A 350 27.26 -0.61 10.96
C LEU A 350 27.85 0.54 11.81
N ASN A 351 27.06 1.14 12.71
CA ASN A 351 27.52 2.20 13.63
C ASN A 351 28.16 1.70 14.95
N ARG A 352 28.30 0.39 15.16
CA ARG A 352 28.91 -0.27 16.35
C ARG A 352 28.18 -0.05 17.69
N ASP A 353 26.86 0.16 17.69
CA ASP A 353 26.08 0.43 18.90
C ASP A 353 25.73 -0.83 19.74
N PHE A 354 26.18 -2.02 19.33
CA PHE A 354 25.95 -3.27 20.07
C PHE A 354 27.26 -3.99 20.32
N THR A 355 27.45 -4.44 21.56
CA THR A 355 28.58 -5.30 21.91
C THR A 355 28.41 -6.70 21.32
N ALA A 356 29.52 -7.40 21.09
CA ALA A 356 29.50 -8.76 20.57
C ALA A 356 28.73 -9.73 21.48
N ASP A 357 28.71 -9.48 22.79
CA ASP A 357 27.98 -10.30 23.76
C ASP A 357 26.47 -10.04 23.73
N GLU A 358 26.03 -8.81 23.47
CA GLU A 358 24.61 -8.49 23.26
C GLU A 358 24.08 -9.14 21.99
N LEU A 359 24.84 -9.08 20.88
CA LEU A 359 24.47 -9.75 19.64
C LEU A 359 24.40 -11.27 19.81
N ARG A 360 25.32 -11.87 20.59
CA ARG A 360 25.27 -13.30 20.93
C ARG A 360 24.05 -13.63 21.80
N ALA A 361 23.74 -12.82 22.80
CA ALA A 361 22.58 -13.03 23.66
C ALA A 361 21.26 -12.95 22.89
N MET A 362 21.13 -11.97 21.98
CA MET A 362 19.97 -11.85 21.08
C MET A 362 19.86 -13.06 20.14
N ALA A 363 20.97 -13.47 19.53
CA ALA A 363 21.01 -14.63 18.66
C ALA A 363 20.71 -15.95 19.40
N GLN A 364 21.08 -16.07 20.67
CA GLN A 364 20.83 -17.23 21.50
C GLN A 364 19.38 -17.29 22.00
N HIS A 365 18.79 -16.14 22.33
CA HIS A 365 17.37 -16.04 22.69
C HIS A 365 16.44 -16.37 21.51
N ILE A 366 16.76 -15.87 20.31
CA ILE A 366 16.04 -16.22 19.07
C ILE A 366 16.19 -17.72 18.77
N ARG A 367 17.40 -18.29 18.95
CA ARG A 367 17.63 -19.74 18.79
C ARG A 367 16.78 -20.60 19.71
N ASN A 368 16.44 -20.10 20.89
CA ASN A 368 15.65 -20.81 21.89
C ASN A 368 14.14 -20.56 21.77
N GLY A 369 13.68 -19.92 20.69
CA GLY A 369 12.25 -19.68 20.46
C GLY A 369 11.62 -18.61 21.35
N GLY A 370 12.44 -17.69 21.89
CA GLY A 370 11.97 -16.59 22.74
C GLY A 370 10.94 -15.69 22.05
N SER A 371 9.97 -15.19 22.83
CA SER A 371 8.81 -14.45 22.32
C SER A 371 9.12 -12.99 21.93
N TYR A 372 8.28 -12.45 21.05
CA TYR A 372 8.24 -11.06 20.58
C TYR A 372 8.39 -10.00 21.69
N GLY A 373 7.91 -10.28 22.91
CA GLY A 373 7.99 -9.38 24.05
C GLY A 373 9.43 -9.04 24.49
N PHE A 374 10.38 -9.96 24.34
CA PHE A 374 11.78 -9.74 24.75
C PHE A 374 12.54 -8.83 23.77
N LEU A 375 12.35 -9.02 22.46
CA LEU A 375 12.96 -8.19 21.42
C LEU A 375 12.40 -6.76 21.45
N LYS A 376 11.08 -6.63 21.60
CA LYS A 376 10.40 -5.35 21.80
C LYS A 376 10.89 -4.65 23.07
N ALA A 377 10.97 -5.36 24.20
CA ALA A 377 11.46 -4.80 25.46
C ALA A 377 12.95 -4.45 25.46
N THR A 378 13.79 -5.13 24.67
CA THR A 378 15.24 -4.88 24.61
C THR A 378 15.59 -3.74 23.64
N VAL A 379 14.91 -3.65 22.50
CA VAL A 379 15.12 -2.58 21.50
C VAL A 379 14.41 -1.30 21.89
N LEU A 380 13.16 -1.36 22.39
CA LEU A 380 12.43 -0.16 22.82
C LEU A 380 12.89 0.39 24.17
N LYS A 381 13.52 -0.41 25.06
CA LYS A 381 14.12 0.14 26.29
C LYS A 381 15.31 1.08 26.04
N LYS A 382 15.96 1.00 24.87
CA LYS A 382 17.08 1.87 24.49
C LYS A 382 16.69 3.04 23.59
N LEU A 383 15.42 3.16 23.18
CA LEU A 383 14.90 4.36 22.55
C LEU A 383 14.09 5.16 23.59
N PRO A 384 14.32 6.46 23.74
CA PRO A 384 13.60 7.32 24.67
C PRO A 384 12.19 7.65 24.16
N ILE A 385 11.42 6.63 23.83
CA ILE A 385 10.05 6.79 23.39
C ILE A 385 9.20 6.91 24.64
N ASN A 386 8.80 8.14 24.93
CA ASN A 386 7.88 8.42 26.02
C ASN A 386 6.47 8.47 25.46
N GLU A 387 5.58 7.59 25.92
CA GLU A 387 4.14 7.77 25.71
C GLU A 387 3.69 8.98 26.54
N ARG A 388 3.07 9.95 25.87
CA ARG A 388 2.52 11.16 26.46
C ARG A 388 1.01 11.16 26.28
N HIS A 389 0.31 11.47 27.37
CA HIS A 389 -1.14 11.63 27.44
C HIS A 389 -1.49 13.11 27.64
N GLY A 390 -2.76 13.48 27.52
CA GLY A 390 -3.27 14.84 27.72
C GLY A 390 -3.42 15.66 26.44
N ASN A 391 -3.22 15.06 25.26
CA ASN A 391 -3.62 15.68 24.00
C ASN A 391 -5.12 15.42 23.79
N ASN A 392 -5.98 16.36 24.16
CA ASN A 392 -7.43 16.27 24.00
C ASN A 392 -7.92 16.36 22.53
N GLY A 393 -7.03 16.19 21.54
CA GLY A 393 -7.36 16.22 20.12
C GLY A 393 -7.45 17.63 19.52
N THR A 394 -7.12 18.68 20.29
CA THR A 394 -7.11 20.07 19.78
C THR A 394 -5.85 20.41 18.98
N VAL A 395 -4.79 19.61 19.10
CA VAL A 395 -3.53 19.74 18.34
C VAL A 395 -3.05 18.36 17.87
N SER A 396 -2.22 18.32 16.84
CA SER A 396 -1.66 17.07 16.33
C SER A 396 -0.61 16.50 17.29
N CYS A 397 -0.33 15.20 17.23
CA CYS A 397 0.75 14.62 18.03
C CYS A 397 2.14 15.17 17.64
N ASP A 398 2.34 15.64 16.40
CA ASP A 398 3.55 16.38 16.00
C ASP A 398 3.69 17.68 16.80
N THR A 399 2.61 18.46 16.86
CA THR A 399 2.58 19.72 17.62
C THR A 399 2.77 19.44 19.11
N PHE A 400 2.06 18.43 19.63
CA PHE A 400 2.10 18.03 21.03
C PHE A 400 3.48 17.50 21.47
N CYS A 401 4.16 16.71 20.63
CA CYS A 401 5.52 16.24 20.90
C CYS A 401 6.55 17.38 20.80
N ALA A 402 6.31 18.37 19.95
CA ALA A 402 7.17 19.54 19.78
C ALA A 402 7.01 20.60 20.89
N GLU A 403 5.94 20.55 21.70
CA GLU A 403 5.76 21.50 22.80
C GLU A 403 6.81 21.31 23.91
N ARG A 404 7.52 22.40 24.23
CA ARG A 404 8.54 22.44 25.29
C ARG A 404 8.00 22.28 26.72
N ARG A 405 6.68 22.16 26.92
CA ARG A 405 6.09 22.01 28.26
C ARG A 405 6.38 20.66 28.90
N PHE A 406 6.88 19.69 28.12
CA PHE A 406 7.15 18.32 28.58
C PHE A 406 8.64 17.96 28.57
N THR A 407 9.46 18.67 27.80
CA THR A 407 10.92 18.49 27.68
C THR A 407 11.57 19.81 27.27
N ASP A 408 12.83 20.03 27.65
CA ASP A 408 13.59 21.25 27.30
C ASP A 408 13.87 21.39 25.79
N ALA A 409 13.66 20.33 25.00
CA ALA A 409 13.66 20.37 23.55
C ALA A 409 12.37 19.79 22.94
N PRO A 410 11.97 20.28 21.75
CA PRO A 410 10.88 19.68 20.97
C PRO A 410 11.22 18.23 20.59
N GLY A 411 10.33 17.29 20.90
CA GLY A 411 10.43 15.90 20.45
C GLY A 411 9.68 15.68 19.12
N SER A 412 9.97 14.56 18.46
CA SER A 412 9.26 14.16 17.24
C SER A 412 8.25 13.05 17.55
N CYS A 413 7.07 13.10 16.95
CA CYS A 413 6.10 12.02 17.08
C CYS A 413 6.55 10.78 16.30
N VAL A 414 6.51 9.62 16.94
CA VAL A 414 6.84 8.31 16.35
C VAL A 414 5.57 7.54 16.04
N SER A 415 4.54 7.69 16.88
CA SER A 415 3.22 7.13 16.65
C SER A 415 2.15 7.90 17.43
N ALA A 416 0.91 7.82 16.97
CA ALA A 416 -0.25 8.40 17.62
C ALA A 416 -1.43 7.40 17.60
N LYS A 417 -2.21 7.36 18.67
CA LYS A 417 -3.41 6.53 18.77
C LYS A 417 -4.52 7.26 19.53
N ILE A 418 -5.77 7.00 19.16
CA ILE A 418 -6.94 7.48 19.90
C ILE A 418 -7.05 6.66 21.20
N SER A 419 -6.97 7.30 22.36
CA SER A 419 -6.85 6.64 23.66
C SER A 419 -8.06 5.76 24.01
N THR A 420 -9.26 6.14 23.56
CA THR A 420 -10.50 5.40 23.82
C THR A 420 -10.67 4.15 22.96
N THR A 421 -10.17 4.17 21.73
CA THR A 421 -10.38 3.08 20.75
C THR A 421 -9.11 2.28 20.45
N GLY A 422 -7.95 2.79 20.82
CA GLY A 422 -6.65 2.25 20.43
C GLY A 422 -6.33 2.38 18.93
N ARG A 423 -7.22 3.00 18.14
CA ARG A 423 -7.04 3.18 16.69
C ARG A 423 -5.83 4.06 16.42
N GLY A 424 -4.89 3.56 15.62
CA GLY A 424 -3.74 4.34 15.14
C GLY A 424 -4.19 5.49 14.25
N VAL A 425 -3.60 6.66 14.45
CA VAL A 425 -3.80 7.87 13.63
C VAL A 425 -2.45 8.44 13.23
N HIS A 426 -2.42 9.24 12.17
CA HIS A 426 -1.16 9.85 11.74
C HIS A 426 -0.71 10.94 12.72
N CYS A 427 0.59 11.12 12.94
CA CYS A 427 1.12 12.09 13.91
C CYS A 427 0.71 13.54 13.61
N SER A 428 0.46 13.86 12.34
CA SER A 428 0.02 15.18 11.89
C SER A 428 -1.50 15.38 11.92
N GLU A 429 -2.28 14.32 12.17
CA GLU A 429 -3.74 14.44 12.22
C GLU A 429 -4.18 15.21 13.46
N VAL A 430 -5.13 16.10 13.26
CA VAL A 430 -5.93 16.72 14.31
C VAL A 430 -7.33 16.15 14.13
N PRO A 431 -7.69 15.05 14.81
CA PRO A 431 -8.99 14.42 14.64
C PRO A 431 -10.14 15.39 14.99
N GLY A 432 -9.83 16.46 15.73
CA GLY A 432 -10.80 17.38 16.26
C GLY A 432 -11.74 16.67 17.23
N PHE A 433 -12.72 17.41 17.72
CA PHE A 433 -13.78 16.89 18.59
C PHE A 433 -14.70 15.84 17.90
N VAL A 434 -14.47 15.51 16.63
CA VAL A 434 -15.42 14.75 15.80
C VAL A 434 -15.45 13.26 16.17
N ASP A 435 -14.33 12.70 16.66
CA ASP A 435 -14.26 11.32 17.21
C ASP A 435 -14.14 11.31 18.75
N GLY A 436 -14.12 12.48 19.41
CA GLY A 436 -14.22 12.66 20.87
C GLY A 436 -13.10 12.07 21.74
N GLY A 437 -12.06 11.47 21.17
CA GLY A 437 -11.03 10.76 21.93
C GLY A 437 -9.75 11.57 22.13
N GLU A 438 -9.26 11.61 23.38
CA GLU A 438 -7.90 12.02 23.72
C GLU A 438 -6.88 11.21 22.91
N LEU A 439 -5.83 11.83 22.38
CA LEU A 439 -4.71 11.18 21.71
C LEU A 439 -3.63 10.78 22.72
N THR A 440 -3.15 9.55 22.60
CA THR A 440 -1.88 9.12 23.20
C THR A 440 -0.80 9.21 22.14
N CYS A 441 0.22 10.03 22.38
CA CYS A 441 1.32 10.29 21.45
C CYS A 441 2.60 9.62 21.96
N SER A 442 3.30 8.85 21.12
CA SER A 442 4.63 8.34 21.45
C SER A 442 5.69 9.28 20.88
N CYS A 443 6.37 10.04 21.75
CA CYS A 443 7.34 11.05 21.34
C CYS A 443 8.77 10.52 21.51
N LEU A 444 9.60 10.71 20.49
CA LEU A 444 11.05 10.53 20.58
C LEU A 444 11.65 11.79 21.21
N GLY A 445 12.24 11.66 22.39
CA GLY A 445 12.83 12.81 23.07
C GLY A 445 14.07 12.45 23.86
N ASP A 446 15.24 12.68 23.28
CA ASP A 446 16.53 12.78 24.00
C ASP A 446 17.38 13.97 23.56
N GLY A 447 16.88 14.81 22.65
CA GLY A 447 17.55 16.07 22.35
C GLY A 447 17.40 17.02 23.52
N PHE A 448 18.47 17.69 23.95
CA PHE A 448 18.42 18.94 24.69
C PHE A 448 19.00 20.05 23.80
N SER A 449 18.39 21.23 23.82
CA SER A 449 18.94 22.39 23.11
C SER A 449 20.08 22.98 23.93
N LYS A 450 21.22 23.24 23.28
CA LYS A 450 22.37 23.89 23.89
C LYS A 450 22.56 25.26 23.23
N PRO A 451 22.02 26.34 23.82
CA PRO A 451 22.15 27.69 23.26
C PRO A 451 23.57 28.23 23.51
N GLY A 452 23.97 29.25 22.75
CA GLY A 452 25.20 30.01 23.01
C GLY A 452 26.44 29.59 22.21
N ASN A 453 26.30 28.71 21.21
CA ASN A 453 27.36 28.52 20.23
C ASN A 453 27.42 29.76 19.33
N ASN A 454 28.42 30.62 19.53
CA ASN A 454 28.65 31.83 18.73
C ASN A 454 29.25 31.54 17.32
N GLY A 455 29.38 30.26 16.95
CA GLY A 455 29.88 29.80 15.65
C GLY A 455 31.38 29.59 15.57
N THR A 456 32.13 29.77 16.66
CA THR A 456 33.58 29.52 16.68
C THR A 456 33.93 28.04 16.71
N VAL A 457 32.99 27.17 17.09
CA VAL A 457 33.13 25.70 17.09
C VAL A 457 31.93 25.03 16.41
N SER A 458 32.13 23.82 15.90
CA SER A 458 31.04 23.04 15.31
C SER A 458 30.00 22.64 16.36
N CYS A 459 28.75 22.35 15.96
CA CYS A 459 27.76 21.85 16.92
C CYS A 459 28.14 20.46 17.46
N ARG A 460 28.93 19.66 16.73
CA ARG A 460 29.52 18.42 17.25
C ARG A 460 30.43 18.70 18.45
N ASP A 461 31.41 19.57 18.29
CA ASP A 461 32.36 19.90 19.35
C ASP A 461 31.65 20.60 20.51
N PHE A 462 30.67 21.46 20.20
CA PHE A 462 29.88 22.16 21.19
C PHE A 462 29.01 21.22 22.04
N CYS A 463 28.40 20.21 21.42
CA CYS A 463 27.63 19.20 22.13
C CYS A 463 28.54 18.26 22.96
N TRP A 464 29.78 18.02 22.53
CA TRP A 464 30.76 17.23 23.30
C TRP A 464 31.45 17.99 24.44
N GLY A 465 31.58 19.31 24.37
CA GLY A 465 32.31 20.07 25.38
C GLY A 465 31.52 20.31 26.68
N GLU A 466 32.04 19.81 27.79
CA GLU A 466 31.49 19.99 29.15
C GLU A 466 31.49 21.46 29.59
N GLN A 467 32.42 22.27 29.08
CA GLN A 467 32.54 23.69 29.42
C GLN A 467 31.30 24.53 29.03
N TRP A 468 30.39 23.96 28.24
CA TRP A 468 29.15 24.60 27.80
C TRP A 468 27.90 23.96 28.43
N GLY A 469 28.04 23.10 29.44
CA GLY A 469 26.94 22.42 30.14
C GLY A 469 26.84 20.95 29.77
N ALA A 470 25.62 20.40 29.74
CA ALA A 470 25.37 18.99 29.45
C ALA A 470 26.02 18.55 28.13
N VAL A 471 26.53 17.32 28.12
CA VAL A 471 27.24 16.73 26.99
C VAL A 471 26.40 15.68 26.27
N GLY A 472 26.61 15.57 24.95
CA GLY A 472 25.86 14.66 24.10
C GLY A 472 26.34 14.69 22.65
N ASN A 473 25.77 13.82 21.81
CA ASN A 473 26.04 13.81 20.37
C ASN A 473 25.21 14.90 19.67
N CYS A 474 25.78 15.59 18.69
CA CYS A 474 24.99 16.53 17.89
C CYS A 474 23.95 15.77 17.05
N LEU A 475 22.68 16.08 17.27
CA LEU A 475 21.55 15.56 16.50
C LEU A 475 21.19 16.51 15.36
N ALA A 476 21.29 17.81 15.58
CA ALA A 476 21.00 18.84 14.59
C ALA A 476 21.72 20.16 14.89
N ALA A 477 21.93 20.97 13.86
CA ALA A 477 22.54 22.29 13.92
C ALA A 477 21.80 23.27 13.01
N TYR A 478 21.57 24.51 13.48
CA TYR A 478 20.78 25.51 12.74
C TYR A 478 21.44 26.89 12.73
N LYS A 479 21.39 27.56 11.57
CA LYS A 479 21.74 28.99 11.37
C LYS A 479 20.75 29.61 10.39
N GLY A 480 19.55 29.91 10.87
CA GLY A 480 18.40 30.25 10.01
C GLY A 480 17.83 29.02 9.29
N ASP A 481 18.70 28.22 8.68
CA ASP A 481 18.40 26.92 8.07
C ASP A 481 19.23 25.79 8.71
N SER A 482 18.88 24.54 8.41
CA SER A 482 19.64 23.36 8.86
C SER A 482 21.03 23.34 8.24
N ILE A 483 22.05 23.16 9.08
CA ILE A 483 23.45 23.01 8.67
C ILE A 483 24.04 21.70 9.21
N SER A 484 25.19 21.29 8.69
CA SER A 484 25.89 20.11 9.20
C SER A 484 26.40 20.36 10.62
N CYS A 485 26.28 19.34 11.49
CA CYS A 485 26.85 19.35 12.84
C CYS A 485 28.36 19.63 12.88
N ASP A 486 29.07 19.40 11.77
CA ASP A 486 30.52 19.59 11.65
C ASP A 486 30.92 21.00 11.21
N THR A 487 29.95 21.86 10.92
CA THR A 487 30.22 23.21 10.41
C THR A 487 30.37 24.20 11.57
N ALA A 488 31.53 24.84 11.66
CA ALA A 488 31.70 26.06 12.44
C ALA A 488 31.33 27.26 11.54
N SER A 489 30.20 27.90 11.82
CA SER A 489 29.61 28.86 10.87
C SER A 489 30.14 30.30 11.00
N GLY A 490 31.02 30.58 11.97
CA GLY A 490 31.55 31.91 12.26
C GLY A 490 30.52 32.91 12.79
N SER A 491 29.31 32.45 13.14
CA SER A 491 28.20 33.24 13.66
C SER A 491 27.33 32.40 14.60
N PRO A 492 26.47 33.00 15.44
CA PRO A 492 25.60 32.25 16.33
C PRO A 492 24.78 31.16 15.63
N GLN A 493 24.76 29.96 16.23
CA GLN A 493 24.02 28.79 15.74
C GLN A 493 23.40 28.02 16.91
N ASP A 494 22.23 27.43 16.66
CA ASP A 494 21.52 26.61 17.66
C ASP A 494 21.89 25.14 17.47
N CYS A 495 22.35 24.50 18.53
CA CYS A 495 22.71 23.08 18.53
C CYS A 495 21.69 22.28 19.33
N VAL A 496 21.28 21.13 18.77
CA VAL A 496 20.47 20.12 19.48
C VAL A 496 21.36 18.92 19.75
N CYS A 497 21.56 18.60 21.02
CA CYS A 497 22.45 17.56 21.49
C CYS A 497 21.64 16.39 22.07
N GLY A 498 21.95 15.15 21.72
CA GLY A 498 21.34 13.95 22.28
C GLY A 498 22.22 13.35 23.37
N GLY A 499 21.66 12.95 24.51
CA GLY A 499 22.45 12.32 25.58
C GLY A 499 23.30 11.15 25.06
N PHE A 500 24.47 10.93 25.67
CA PHE A 500 25.22 9.69 25.41
C PHE A 500 24.41 8.53 25.98
N THR A 501 23.88 7.67 25.12
CA THR A 501 23.40 6.36 25.54
C THR A 501 24.62 5.57 26.02
N GLN A 502 24.79 5.42 27.34
CA GLN A 502 25.79 4.52 27.93
C GLN A 502 25.53 3.06 27.55
#